data_AF-A0A2M9NQV1-F1
#
_entry.id   AF-A0A2M9NQV1-F1
#
_cell.length_a   1.000
_cell.length_b   1.000
_cell.length_c   1.000
_cell.angle_alpha   90.00
_cell.angle_beta   90.00
_cell.angle_gamma   90.00
#
_symmetry.space_group_name_H-M   'P 1'
#
loop_
_entity.id
_entity.type
_entity.pdbx_description
1 polymer ?
#
loop_
_entity_poly.entity_id
_entity_poly.type
_entity_poly.pdbx_seq_one_letter_code
_entity_poly.pdbx_strand_id
1 'polypeptide(L)'
;ERIIELYSNELINNDLLEKQMNKLNAEKAKLINDQRSTLEEETQTITEDMLANIQSDFEDLEFKDKQAIIQTFIKEIHLDGDNVIIDWRF
;
A
#
# COMPACT_ATOMS: atom_id res chain seq x y z
N GLU A 1 -2.81 11.17 17.42
CA GLU A 1 -3.65 11.62 18.56
C GLU A 1 -2.99 11.41 19.93
N ARG A 2 -2.30 10.29 20.19
CA ARG A 2 -1.61 9.98 21.48
C ARG A 2 -0.61 11.03 22.02
N ILE A 3 0.07 11.76 21.14
CA ILE A 3 1.07 12.78 21.53
C ILE A 3 0.42 14.01 22.18
N ILE A 4 -0.79 14.36 21.73
CA ILE A 4 -1.55 15.50 22.25
C ILE A 4 -2.08 15.17 23.67
N GLU A 5 -2.47 13.92 23.92
CA GLU A 5 -2.86 13.44 25.25
C GLU A 5 -1.70 13.51 26.28
N LEU A 6 -0.46 13.32 25.84
CA LEU A 6 0.72 13.42 26.72
C LEU A 6 1.06 14.86 27.11
N TYR A 7 0.65 15.85 26.31
CA TYR A 7 0.82 17.28 26.59
C TYR A 7 -0.15 17.76 27.68
N SER A 8 -1.40 17.26 27.68
CA SER A 8 -2.42 17.62 28.67
C SER A 8 -2.06 17.22 30.12
N ASN A 9 -1.04 16.38 30.31
CA ASN A 9 -0.56 15.92 31.62
C ASN A 9 0.72 16.62 32.11
N GLU A 10 1.09 17.79 31.57
CA GLU A 10 2.23 18.64 31.98
C GLU A 10 3.63 17.96 31.98
N LEU A 11 3.76 16.76 31.40
CA LEU A 11 4.94 15.91 31.53
C LEU A 11 6.04 16.13 30.46
N ILE A 12 5.81 17.02 29.48
CA ILE A 12 6.72 17.17 28.33
C ILE A 12 6.99 18.64 28.01
N ASN A 13 8.28 19.01 27.98
CA ASN A 13 8.77 20.31 27.52
C ASN A 13 8.40 20.54 26.04
N ASN A 14 7.88 21.74 25.71
CA ASN A 14 7.45 22.13 24.35
C ASN A 14 8.48 21.81 23.27
N ASP A 15 9.77 21.98 23.55
CA ASP A 15 10.85 21.67 22.59
C ASP A 15 10.96 20.17 22.27
N LEU A 16 10.66 19.30 23.25
CA LEU A 16 10.65 17.86 23.05
C LEU A 16 9.43 17.44 22.23
N LEU A 17 8.28 18.07 22.47
CA LEU A 17 7.05 17.83 21.73
C LEU A 17 7.22 18.21 20.26
N GLU A 18 7.78 19.38 19.99
CA GLU A 18 8.04 19.86 18.64
C GLU A 18 9.01 18.94 17.89
N LYS A 19 10.07 18.45 18.56
CA LYS A 19 10.99 17.45 17.99
C LYS A 19 10.29 16.15 17.64
N GLN A 20 9.44 15.62 18.54
CA GLN A 20 8.70 14.38 18.29
C GLN A 20 7.66 14.54 17.18
N MET A 21 6.98 15.68 17.13
CA MET A 21 6.02 16.00 16.08
C MET A 21 6.69 16.16 14.72
N ASN A 22 7.83 16.84 14.66
CA ASN A 22 8.62 16.99 13.44
C ASN A 22 9.17 15.65 12.95
N LYS A 23 9.64 14.80 13.87
CA LYS A 23 10.07 13.43 13.54
C LYS A 23 8.92 12.60 12.97
N LEU A 24 7.75 12.64 13.61
CA LEU A 24 6.57 11.93 13.15
C LEU A 24 6.10 12.40 11.77
N ASN A 25 6.12 13.72 11.53
CA ASN A 25 5.76 14.30 10.25
C ASN A 25 6.75 13.91 9.14
N ALA A 26 8.05 13.87 9.44
CA ALA A 26 9.07 13.41 8.50
C ALA A 26 8.92 11.92 8.16
N GLU A 27 8.67 11.07 9.15
CA GLU A 27 8.40 9.64 8.94
C GLU A 27 7.13 9.43 8.12
N LYS A 28 6.06 10.19 8.40
CA LYS A 28 4.82 10.14 7.61
C LYS A 28 5.05 10.55 6.16
N ALA A 29 5.78 11.64 5.93
CA ALA A 29 6.09 12.11 4.57
C ALA A 29 6.94 11.09 3.81
N LYS A 30 7.91 10.46 4.49
CA LYS A 30 8.72 9.39 3.92
C LYS A 30 7.87 8.18 3.53
N LEU A 31 6.99 7.71 4.41
CA LEU A 31 6.10 6.57 4.13
C LEU A 31 5.14 6.85 2.96
N ILE A 32 4.61 8.07 2.86
CA ILE A 32 3.76 8.48 1.72
C ILE A 32 4.56 8.47 0.42
N ASN A 33 5.81 8.94 0.45
CA ASN A 33 6.66 8.97 -0.73
C ASN A 33 7.08 7.56 -1.16
N ASP A 34 7.48 6.71 -0.21
CA ASP A 34 7.84 5.32 -0.45
C ASP A 34 6.66 4.54 -1.06
N GLN A 35 5.43 4.74 -0.55
CA GLN A 35 4.23 4.15 -1.16
C GLN A 35 4.01 4.60 -2.60
N ARG A 36 4.21 5.88 -2.92
CA ARG A 36 4.05 6.40 -4.29
C ARG A 36 5.09 5.80 -5.24
N SER A 37 6.34 5.70 -4.80
CA SER A 37 7.41 5.09 -5.60
C SER A 37 7.16 3.61 -5.85
N THR A 38 6.67 2.86 -4.85
CA THR A 38 6.28 1.45 -5.05
C THR A 38 5.08 1.32 -6.00
N LEU A 39 4.09 2.21 -5.91
CA LEU A 39 2.94 2.23 -6.84
C LEU A 39 3.35 2.54 -8.29
N GLU A 40 4.32 3.43 -8.50
CA GLU A 40 4.84 3.75 -9.84
C GLU A 40 5.69 2.61 -10.42
N GLU A 41 6.44 1.89 -9.58
CA GLU A 41 7.19 0.69 -9.99
C GLU A 41 6.29 -0.54 -10.22
N GLU A 42 5.14 -0.62 -9.53
CA GLU A 42 4.16 -1.71 -9.66
C GLU A 42 3.13 -1.50 -10.78
N THR A 43 3.08 -0.32 -11.42
CA THR A 43 2.32 -0.15 -12.67
C THR A 43 3.03 -0.82 -13.85
N GLN A 44 3.16 -2.14 -13.80
CA GLN A 44 3.36 -2.96 -14.99
C GLN A 44 2.04 -2.98 -15.76
N THR A 45 1.89 -2.02 -16.66
CA THR A 45 0.74 -1.91 -17.56
C THR A 45 0.65 -3.20 -18.38
N ILE A 46 -0.39 -4.00 -18.15
CA ILE A 46 -0.67 -5.20 -18.96
C ILE A 46 -0.75 -4.78 -20.42
N THR A 47 0.08 -5.37 -21.27
CA THR A 47 0.03 -5.15 -22.72
C THR A 47 -1.13 -5.95 -23.33
N GLU A 48 -1.63 -5.51 -24.47
CA GLU A 48 -2.75 -6.16 -25.18
C GLU A 48 -2.44 -7.64 -25.51
N ASP A 49 -1.16 -7.97 -25.74
CA ASP A 49 -0.66 -9.34 -25.90
C ASP A 49 -0.82 -10.21 -24.64
N MET A 50 -0.65 -9.64 -23.44
CA MET A 50 -0.88 -10.35 -22.18
C MET A 50 -2.36 -10.64 -21.97
N LEU A 51 -3.26 -9.73 -22.34
CA LEU A 51 -4.71 -9.96 -22.28
C LEU A 51 -5.16 -11.09 -23.22
N ALA A 52 -4.57 -11.19 -24.41
CA ALA A 52 -4.83 -12.30 -25.34
C ALA A 52 -4.33 -13.65 -24.79
N ASN A 53 -3.18 -13.65 -24.10
CA ASN A 53 -2.62 -14.84 -23.47
C ASN A 53 -3.38 -15.28 -22.21
N ILE A 54 -4.09 -14.40 -21.49
CA ILE A 54 -4.96 -14.79 -20.36
C ILE A 54 -6.08 -15.75 -20.80
N GLN A 55 -6.49 -15.70 -22.07
CA GLN A 55 -7.45 -16.66 -22.62
C GLN A 55 -6.87 -18.08 -22.71
N SER A 56 -5.54 -18.23 -22.64
CA SER A 56 -4.81 -19.49 -22.52
C SER A 56 -4.38 -19.67 -21.06
N ASP A 57 -5.03 -20.61 -20.37
CA ASP A 57 -4.75 -21.10 -19.01
C ASP A 57 -3.82 -20.24 -18.14
N PHE A 58 -4.41 -19.42 -17.26
CA PHE A 58 -3.71 -18.62 -16.23
C PHE A 58 -2.62 -19.42 -15.49
N GLU A 59 -2.80 -20.72 -15.31
CA GLU A 59 -1.85 -21.62 -14.66
C GLU A 59 -0.50 -21.73 -15.36
N ASP A 60 -0.45 -21.55 -16.69
CA ASP A 60 0.77 -21.70 -17.49
C ASP A 60 1.58 -20.40 -17.62
N LEU A 61 1.05 -19.28 -17.12
CA LEU A 61 1.72 -17.99 -17.15
C LEU A 61 2.88 -17.93 -16.15
N GLU A 62 3.93 -17.17 -16.53
CA GLU A 62 5.04 -16.88 -15.62
C GLU A 62 4.56 -16.09 -14.41
N PHE A 63 5.25 -16.24 -13.26
CA PHE A 63 4.86 -15.60 -12.01
C PHE A 63 4.69 -14.08 -12.13
N LYS A 64 5.56 -13.43 -12.91
CA LYS A 64 5.51 -11.98 -13.14
C LYS A 64 4.22 -11.58 -13.84
N ASP A 65 3.81 -12.34 -14.84
CA ASP A 65 2.59 -12.06 -15.61
C ASP A 65 1.35 -12.32 -14.75
N LYS A 66 1.35 -13.41 -13.97
CA LYS A 66 0.30 -13.69 -12.97
C LYS A 66 0.13 -12.55 -11.98
N GLN A 67 1.24 -11.99 -11.48
CA GLN A 67 1.21 -10.87 -10.55
C GLN A 67 0.64 -9.60 -11.21
N ALA A 68 1.06 -9.28 -12.43
CA ALA A 68 0.55 -8.13 -13.18
C ALA A 68 -0.97 -8.22 -13.41
N ILE A 69 -1.45 -9.43 -13.76
CA ILE A 69 -2.87 -9.75 -13.91
C ILE A 69 -3.62 -9.51 -12.60
N ILE A 70 -3.16 -10.11 -11.50
CA ILE A 70 -3.78 -9.98 -10.19
C ILE A 70 -3.84 -8.50 -9.76
N GLN A 71 -2.75 -7.75 -9.88
CA GLN A 71 -2.69 -6.33 -9.51
C GLN A 71 -3.62 -5.44 -10.35
N THR A 72 -3.91 -5.86 -11.58
CA THR A 72 -4.79 -5.12 -12.49
C THR A 72 -6.26 -5.40 -12.21
N PHE A 73 -6.63 -6.64 -11.91
CA PHE A 73 -8.04 -6.99 -11.66
C PHE A 73 -8.47 -6.79 -10.21
N ILE A 74 -7.56 -7.02 -9.26
CA ILE A 74 -7.83 -6.88 -7.83
C ILE A 74 -7.45 -5.46 -7.39
N LYS A 75 -8.38 -4.80 -6.70
CA LYS A 75 -8.15 -3.51 -6.07
C LYS A 75 -7.50 -3.68 -4.70
N GLU A 76 -8.10 -4.53 -3.88
CA GLU A 76 -7.68 -4.75 -2.50
C GLU A 76 -8.07 -6.16 -2.05
N ILE A 77 -7.29 -6.72 -1.12
CA ILE A 77 -7.57 -8.01 -0.49
C ILE A 77 -7.64 -7.76 1.01
N HIS A 78 -8.81 -7.99 1.60
CA HIS A 78 -9.03 -7.90 3.03
C HIS A 78 -9.02 -9.30 3.65
N LEU A 79 -8.30 -9.43 4.76
CA LEU A 79 -8.26 -10.65 5.56
C LEU A 79 -9.07 -10.38 6.84
N ASP A 80 -10.21 -11.05 6.98
CA ASP A 80 -11.07 -10.99 8.16
C ASP A 80 -11.15 -12.36 8.84
N GLY A 81 -10.21 -12.60 9.76
CA GLY A 81 -10.02 -13.89 10.40
C GLY A 81 -9.66 -14.97 9.39
N ASP A 82 -10.54 -15.95 9.22
CA ASP A 82 -10.39 -17.04 8.24
C ASP A 82 -11.01 -16.68 6.87
N ASN A 83 -11.59 -15.49 6.73
CA ASN A 83 -12.22 -15.05 5.49
C ASN A 83 -11.28 -14.17 4.67
N VAL A 84 -11.28 -14.40 3.35
CA VAL A 84 -10.62 -13.54 2.37
C VAL A 84 -11.70 -12.83 1.57
N ILE A 85 -11.71 -11.51 1.64
CA ILE A 85 -12.62 -10.65 0.88
C ILE A 85 -11.78 -9.97 -0.20
N ILE A 86 -12.14 -10.19 -1.46
CA ILE A 86 -11.44 -9.63 -2.62
C ILE A 86 -12.31 -8.52 -3.19
N ASP A 87 -11.79 -7.29 -3.13
CA ASP A 87 -12.37 -6.14 -3.82
C ASP A 87 -11.80 -6.06 -5.22
N TRP A 88 -12.68 -6.22 -6.20
CA TRP A 88 -12.33 -6.18 -7.62
C TRP A 88 -12.43 -4.76 -8.18
N ARG A 89 -11.69 -4.47 -9.27
CA ARG A 89 -11.71 -3.15 -9.92
C ARG A 89 -12.86 -2.94 -10.92
N PHE A 90 -13.73 -3.94 -11.14
CA PHE A 90 -14.85 -3.87 -12.09
C PHE A 90 -16.12 -3.22 -11.52
#